data_AF-A0A0C9VJL3-F1
#
_entry.id   AF-A0A0C9VJL3-F1
#
_cell.length_a   1.000
_cell.length_b   1.000
_cell.length_c   1.000
_cell.angle_alpha   90.00
_cell.angle_beta   90.00
_cell.angle_gamma   90.00
#
_symmetry.space_group_name_H-M   'P 1'
#
loop_
_entity.id
_entity.type
_entity.pdbx_description
1 polymer ?
#
loop_
_entity_poly.entity_id
_entity_poly.type
_entity_poly.pdbx_seq_one_letter_code
_entity_poly.pdbx_strand_id
1 'polypeptide(L)'
;PQNRQKWMEEISMSRRDEDGDLTEILRMLILDVRTRWASTHQMLHKLTLSLDYRSEIDSFVAKNKDIRQYELAANDWDAIALATGWLKAFRSATTQMSATKHTTYSSQHAVLKGLQDHIAEQIRLLPAATSPKVCEALIACHRKLSDYLFKIDMSPYPIWSMLLDPRINYKDLLDDHVNEEELLDHIKDCKRSLESHYTAFYAGKVSSITKAPQWWGARRAQFPNLSYLARDLMSIPGSAVAVERIFSSGRDVISLRRASLKPDTIRTLMLVKQRLRLAWEAVKDVLGDD
;
A
#
# COMPACT_ATOMS: atom_id res chain seq x y z
N PRO A 1 -6.78 -13.20 20.78
CA PRO A 1 -5.43 -12.85 21.28
C PRO A 1 -5.31 -13.27 22.75
N GLN A 2 -4.55 -14.34 23.03
CA GLN A 2 -4.61 -15.11 24.28
C GLN A 2 -4.35 -14.31 25.56
N ASN A 3 -3.73 -13.13 25.49
CA ASN A 3 -3.44 -12.26 26.65
C ASN A 3 -4.11 -10.88 26.57
N ARG A 4 -5.17 -10.71 25.76
CA ARG A 4 -5.83 -9.40 25.55
C ARG A 4 -6.27 -8.74 26.86
N GLN A 5 -6.89 -9.50 27.75
CA GLN A 5 -7.47 -8.96 28.97
C GLN A 5 -6.37 -8.52 29.94
N LYS A 6 -5.38 -9.37 30.18
CA LYS A 6 -4.18 -9.05 30.97
C LYS A 6 -3.41 -7.83 30.45
N TRP A 7 -3.27 -7.71 29.14
CA TRP A 7 -2.60 -6.55 28.51
C TRP A 7 -3.38 -5.24 28.71
N MET A 8 -4.71 -5.28 28.54
CA MET A 8 -5.55 -4.11 28.78
C MET A 8 -5.56 -3.69 30.25
N GLU A 9 -5.56 -4.65 31.18
CA GLU A 9 -5.42 -4.39 32.62
C GLU A 9 -4.09 -3.68 32.92
N GLU A 10 -2.97 -4.18 32.39
CA GLU A 10 -1.65 -3.59 32.60
C GLU A 10 -1.57 -2.14 32.10
N ILE A 11 -1.99 -1.86 30.85
CA ILE A 11 -2.00 -0.49 30.33
C ILE A 11 -2.95 0.41 31.14
N SER A 12 -4.10 -0.12 31.54
CA SER A 12 -5.06 0.67 32.33
C SER A 12 -4.55 1.03 33.72
N MET A 13 -3.59 0.28 34.25
CA MET A 13 -2.92 0.61 35.52
C MET A 13 -1.80 1.63 35.31
N SER A 14 -1.08 1.58 34.18
CA SER A 14 0.05 2.49 33.92
C SER A 14 -0.37 3.89 33.44
N ARG A 15 -1.56 4.04 32.86
CA ARG A 15 -2.04 5.30 32.24
C ARG A 15 -3.16 6.00 32.99
N ARG A 16 -3.28 5.75 34.29
CA ARG A 16 -4.17 6.54 35.16
C ARG A 16 -3.43 7.73 35.75
N ASP A 17 -4.08 8.88 35.81
CA ASP A 17 -3.60 10.04 36.55
C ASP A 17 -3.81 9.87 38.08
N GLU A 18 -3.42 10.89 38.85
CA GLU A 18 -3.54 10.90 40.32
C GLU A 18 -5.01 10.80 40.79
N ASP A 19 -5.96 11.21 39.95
CA ASP A 19 -7.41 11.15 40.19
C ASP A 19 -8.03 9.81 39.75
N GLY A 20 -7.25 8.94 39.09
CA GLY A 20 -7.64 7.61 38.65
C GLY A 20 -8.29 7.56 37.27
N ASP A 21 -8.31 8.68 36.55
CA ASP A 21 -8.84 8.83 35.20
C ASP A 21 -7.79 8.47 34.14
N LEU A 22 -8.27 7.98 32.99
CA LEU A 22 -7.39 7.57 31.89
C LEU A 22 -6.89 8.81 31.15
N THR A 23 -5.57 8.98 31.09
CA THR A 23 -4.92 10.10 30.39
C THR A 23 -5.09 10.06 28.88
N GLU A 24 -5.31 8.87 28.29
CA GLU A 24 -5.55 8.68 26.86
C GLU A 24 -6.49 7.50 26.55
N ILE A 25 -7.11 7.52 25.36
CA ILE A 25 -7.88 6.40 24.84
C ILE A 25 -6.96 5.20 24.60
N LEU A 26 -7.08 4.18 25.44
CA LEU A 26 -6.31 2.94 25.33
C LEU A 26 -6.65 2.19 24.03
N ARG A 27 -5.67 2.09 23.12
CA ARG A 27 -5.83 1.34 21.87
C ARG A 27 -4.93 0.11 21.86
N MET A 28 -5.54 -1.07 21.77
CA MET A 28 -4.90 -2.37 21.52
C MET A 28 -3.77 -2.31 20.48
N LEU A 29 -2.63 -2.96 20.74
CA LEU A 29 -1.56 -3.13 19.75
C LEU A 29 -2.11 -3.75 18.46
N ILE A 30 -1.65 -3.23 17.33
CA ILE A 30 -1.99 -3.76 16.01
C ILE A 30 -1.12 -5.00 15.80
N LEU A 31 -1.73 -6.13 15.48
CA LEU A 31 -0.99 -7.35 15.18
C LEU A 31 -0.40 -7.27 13.79
N ASP A 32 0.85 -7.72 13.65
CA ASP A 32 1.48 -7.94 12.35
C ASP A 32 0.70 -8.98 11.55
N VAL A 33 0.59 -8.73 10.24
CA VAL A 33 -0.07 -9.63 9.30
C VAL A 33 0.88 -9.84 8.14
N ARG A 34 1.49 -11.03 8.08
CA ARG A 34 2.50 -11.42 7.09
C ARG A 34 2.13 -11.09 5.63
N THR A 35 0.85 -11.12 5.29
CA THR A 35 0.37 -10.85 3.93
C THR A 35 0.09 -9.38 3.63
N ARG A 36 0.15 -8.48 4.63
CA ARG A 36 -0.12 -7.04 4.49
C ARG A 36 1.14 -6.24 4.72
N TRP A 37 1.70 -5.70 3.64
CA TRP A 37 3.00 -5.02 3.63
C TRP A 37 3.12 -3.86 4.64
N ALA A 38 2.02 -3.16 4.93
CA ALA A 38 2.02 -2.04 5.87
C ALA A 38 1.81 -2.45 7.35
N SER A 39 1.46 -3.71 7.63
CA SER A 39 1.05 -4.11 8.98
C SER A 39 2.19 -4.11 9.99
N THR A 40 3.39 -4.53 9.59
CA THR A 40 4.59 -4.48 10.43
C THR A 40 4.90 -3.03 10.83
N HIS A 41 4.92 -2.10 9.87
CA HIS A 41 5.07 -0.68 10.18
C HIS A 41 3.99 -0.19 11.15
N GLN A 42 2.73 -0.55 10.93
CA GLN A 42 1.61 -0.10 11.79
C GLN A 42 1.74 -0.64 13.22
N MET A 43 2.20 -1.88 13.38
CA MET A 43 2.51 -2.46 14.68
C MET A 43 3.64 -1.69 15.36
N LEU A 44 4.79 -1.54 14.68
CA LEU A 44 5.98 -0.91 15.26
C LEU A 44 5.75 0.58 15.55
N HIS A 45 5.19 1.34 14.60
CA HIS A 45 4.87 2.76 14.80
C HIS A 45 3.92 3.00 15.97
N LYS A 46 2.96 2.09 16.19
CA LYS A 46 2.06 2.20 17.33
C LYS A 46 2.77 1.91 18.65
N LEU A 47 3.72 0.97 18.62
CA LEU A 47 4.52 0.56 19.75
C LEU A 47 5.55 1.62 20.16
N THR A 48 6.23 2.26 19.21
CA THR A 48 7.34 3.21 19.48
C THR A 48 6.99 4.69 19.43
N LEU A 49 6.06 5.11 18.57
CA LEU A 49 5.91 6.55 18.24
C LEU A 49 4.54 7.13 18.58
N SER A 50 3.46 6.33 18.49
CA SER A 50 2.10 6.85 18.73
C SER A 50 1.67 6.79 20.17
N LEU A 51 2.16 5.82 20.93
CA LEU A 51 1.74 5.59 22.31
C LEU A 51 2.93 5.42 23.25
N ASP A 52 4.14 5.11 22.75
CA ASP A 52 5.31 4.77 23.56
C ASP A 52 5.00 3.72 24.64
N TYR A 53 4.68 2.50 24.19
CA TYR A 53 4.34 1.39 25.10
C TYR A 53 5.57 0.74 25.74
N ARG A 54 6.75 1.35 25.65
CA ARG A 54 8.00 0.74 26.09
C ARG A 54 7.95 0.31 27.56
N SER A 55 7.55 1.23 28.43
CA SER A 55 7.47 0.98 29.87
C SER A 55 6.44 -0.12 30.23
N GLU A 56 5.30 -0.13 29.52
CA GLU A 56 4.23 -1.09 29.71
C GLU A 56 4.61 -2.48 29.20
N ILE A 57 5.35 -2.56 28.09
CA ILE A 57 5.88 -3.81 27.54
C ILE A 57 6.89 -4.40 28.51
N ASP A 58 7.86 -3.60 28.97
CA ASP A 58 8.89 -4.05 29.89
C ASP A 58 8.27 -4.55 31.21
N SER A 59 7.30 -3.81 31.78
CA SER A 59 6.54 -4.24 32.97
C SER A 59 5.75 -5.53 32.71
N PHE A 60 5.04 -5.61 31.58
CA PHE A 60 4.22 -6.78 31.23
C PHE A 60 5.08 -8.04 31.05
N VAL A 61 6.22 -7.94 30.37
CA VAL A 61 7.15 -9.06 30.17
C VAL A 61 7.79 -9.48 31.51
N ALA A 62 8.17 -8.52 32.35
CA ALA A 62 8.73 -8.80 33.67
C ALA A 62 7.75 -9.57 34.58
N LYS A 63 6.45 -9.27 34.50
CA LYS A 63 5.38 -9.92 35.29
C LYS A 63 4.99 -11.31 34.78
N ASN A 64 5.25 -11.64 33.50
CA ASN A 64 4.79 -12.88 32.87
C ASN A 64 5.98 -13.80 32.52
N LYS A 65 6.23 -14.82 33.36
CA LYS A 65 7.39 -15.73 33.24
C LYS A 65 7.47 -16.48 31.90
N ASP A 66 6.33 -16.78 31.30
CA ASP A 66 6.19 -17.51 30.03
C ASP A 66 6.72 -16.74 28.81
N ILE A 67 6.73 -15.41 28.88
CA ILE A 67 7.18 -14.54 27.78
C ILE A 67 8.50 -13.82 28.07
N ARG A 68 9.14 -14.12 29.21
CA ARG A 68 10.39 -13.46 29.62
C ARG A 68 11.55 -13.64 28.66
N GLN A 69 11.53 -14.71 27.86
CA GLN A 69 12.51 -14.93 26.77
C GLN A 69 12.41 -13.88 25.63
N TYR A 70 11.36 -13.07 25.60
CA TYR A 70 11.12 -12.02 24.60
C TYR A 70 11.37 -10.61 25.14
N GLU A 71 12.07 -10.47 26.26
CA GLU A 71 12.50 -9.18 26.81
C GLU A 71 13.38 -8.44 25.79
N LEU A 72 13.10 -7.16 25.57
CA LEU A 72 13.76 -6.33 24.56
C LEU A 72 14.87 -5.51 25.21
N ALA A 73 16.10 -5.65 24.73
CA ALA A 73 17.21 -4.81 25.17
C ALA A 73 17.14 -3.42 24.52
N ALA A 74 17.90 -2.45 25.05
CA ALA A 74 17.98 -1.10 24.46
C ALA A 74 18.34 -1.13 22.96
N ASN A 75 19.26 -2.01 22.57
CA ASN A 75 19.66 -2.19 21.16
C ASN A 75 18.51 -2.73 20.28
N ASP A 76 17.58 -3.51 20.84
CA ASP A 76 16.40 -3.99 20.11
C ASP A 76 15.42 -2.84 19.86
N TRP A 77 15.25 -1.95 20.83
CA TRP A 77 14.46 -0.72 20.68
C TRP A 77 15.03 0.20 19.60
N ASP A 78 16.35 0.36 19.54
CA ASP A 78 17.01 1.13 18.49
C ASP A 78 16.80 0.49 17.11
N ALA A 79 16.94 -0.83 17.02
CA ALA A 79 16.67 -1.58 15.79
C ALA A 79 15.20 -1.46 15.35
N ILE A 80 14.24 -1.48 16.28
CA ILE A 80 12.82 -1.27 16.00
C ILE A 80 12.57 0.15 15.50
N ALA A 81 13.19 1.16 16.10
CA ALA A 81 13.06 2.55 15.68
C ALA A 81 13.59 2.74 14.24
N LEU A 82 14.78 2.18 13.94
CA LEU A 82 15.34 2.16 12.59
C LEU A 82 14.38 1.45 11.62
N ALA A 83 13.91 0.25 11.95
CA ALA A 83 12.96 -0.51 11.15
C ALA A 83 11.68 0.27 10.85
N THR A 84 11.13 0.94 11.86
CA THR A 84 9.92 1.76 11.71
C THR A 84 10.16 2.92 10.74
N GLY A 85 11.32 3.55 10.79
CA GLY A 85 11.70 4.66 9.93
C GLY A 85 11.59 4.33 8.44
N TRP A 86 12.32 3.31 7.97
CA TRP A 86 12.34 2.98 6.54
C TRP A 86 11.09 2.22 6.08
N LEU A 87 10.42 1.47 6.97
CA LEU A 87 9.12 0.85 6.65
C LEU A 87 8.01 1.89 6.39
N LYS A 88 8.20 3.16 6.80
CA LYS A 88 7.24 4.24 6.56
C LYS A 88 7.02 4.47 5.06
N ALA A 89 8.07 4.37 4.26
CA ALA A 89 7.98 4.49 2.80
C ALA A 89 7.05 3.41 2.22
N PHE A 90 7.16 2.16 2.69
CA PHE A 90 6.31 1.04 2.26
C PHE A 90 4.85 1.24 2.66
N ARG A 91 4.58 1.80 3.85
CA ARG A 91 3.22 2.17 4.25
C ARG A 91 2.65 3.25 3.33
N SER A 92 3.44 4.27 3.00
CA SER A 92 3.03 5.34 2.08
C SER A 92 2.70 4.76 0.70
N ALA A 93 3.62 3.99 0.13
CA ALA A 93 3.46 3.29 -1.15
C ALA A 93 2.22 2.39 -1.16
N THR A 94 2.02 1.59 -0.11
CA THR A 94 0.82 0.73 0.03
C THR A 94 -0.45 1.56 0.02
N THR A 95 -0.47 2.69 0.73
CA THR A 95 -1.63 3.57 0.80
C THR A 95 -1.97 4.16 -0.57
N GLN A 96 -0.95 4.66 -1.27
CA GLN A 96 -1.07 5.18 -2.63
C GLN A 96 -1.56 4.11 -3.61
N MET A 97 -0.94 2.93 -3.63
CA MET A 97 -1.27 1.84 -4.57
C MET A 97 -2.61 1.14 -4.26
N SER A 98 -3.14 1.33 -3.05
CA SER A 98 -4.46 0.83 -2.64
C SER A 98 -5.61 1.78 -3.01
N ALA A 99 -5.32 2.95 -3.58
CA ALA A 99 -6.33 3.90 -3.99
C ALA A 99 -7.19 3.33 -5.13
N THR A 100 -8.50 3.55 -5.03
CA THR A 100 -9.50 3.09 -6.02
C THR A 100 -10.15 4.23 -6.81
N LYS A 101 -9.96 5.49 -6.37
CA LYS A 101 -10.55 6.67 -7.02
C LYS A 101 -9.71 7.17 -8.21
N HIS A 102 -8.43 6.82 -8.26
CA HIS A 102 -7.49 7.26 -9.28
C HIS A 102 -6.64 6.09 -9.78
N THR A 103 -6.08 6.23 -10.97
CA THR A 103 -5.18 5.24 -11.55
C THR A 103 -3.90 5.14 -10.72
N THR A 104 -3.60 3.90 -10.32
CA THR A 104 -2.39 3.55 -9.56
C THR A 104 -1.39 2.77 -10.41
N TYR A 105 -1.83 2.17 -11.52
CA TYR A 105 -0.98 1.37 -12.40
C TYR A 105 0.09 2.20 -13.11
N SER A 106 -0.23 3.43 -13.52
CA SER A 106 0.74 4.37 -14.12
C SER A 106 1.88 4.76 -13.17
N SER A 107 1.63 4.74 -11.85
CA SER A 107 2.65 5.02 -10.83
C SER A 107 3.39 3.78 -10.33
N GLN A 108 3.05 2.58 -10.81
CA GLN A 108 3.57 1.33 -10.22
C GLN A 108 5.09 1.22 -10.33
N HIS A 109 5.65 1.52 -11.51
CA HIS A 109 7.09 1.47 -11.74
C HIS A 109 7.82 2.48 -10.84
N ALA A 110 7.42 3.76 -10.91
CA ALA A 110 7.99 4.84 -10.10
C ALA A 110 7.92 4.56 -8.58
N VAL A 111 6.80 4.02 -8.07
CA VAL A 111 6.68 3.69 -6.64
C VAL A 111 7.68 2.61 -6.23
N LEU A 112 7.84 1.55 -7.02
CA LEU A 112 8.78 0.48 -6.69
C LEU A 112 10.24 0.91 -6.82
N LYS A 113 10.55 1.71 -7.86
CA LYS A 113 11.87 2.31 -8.03
C LYS A 113 12.21 3.24 -6.87
N GLY A 114 11.30 4.13 -6.50
CA GLY A 114 11.47 5.01 -5.34
C GLY A 114 11.64 4.26 -4.01
N LEU A 115 10.96 3.11 -3.83
CA LEU A 115 11.21 2.24 -2.67
C LEU A 115 12.60 1.60 -2.71
N GLN A 116 13.05 1.16 -3.88
CA GLN A 116 14.38 0.58 -4.05
C GLN A 116 15.48 1.60 -3.75
N ASP A 117 15.37 2.79 -4.33
CA ASP A 117 16.32 3.89 -4.11
C ASP A 117 16.31 4.33 -2.64
N HIS A 118 15.12 4.39 -2.02
CA HIS A 118 15.01 4.66 -0.59
C HIS A 118 15.77 3.60 0.24
N ILE A 119 15.59 2.31 -0.02
CA ILE A 119 16.31 1.25 0.70
C ILE A 119 17.81 1.32 0.43
N ALA A 120 18.23 1.59 -0.80
CA ALA A 120 19.64 1.76 -1.14
C ALA A 120 20.27 2.90 -0.34
N GLU A 121 19.56 4.02 -0.19
CA GLU A 121 20.01 5.15 0.62
C GLU A 121 20.04 4.80 2.11
N GLN A 122 19.03 4.09 2.62
CA GLN A 122 19.04 3.63 4.01
C GLN A 122 20.23 2.72 4.29
N ILE A 123 20.60 1.83 3.36
CA ILE A 123 21.79 0.97 3.47
C ILE A 123 23.07 1.81 3.55
N ARG A 124 23.18 2.89 2.77
CA ARG A 124 24.35 3.79 2.79
C ARG A 124 24.48 4.56 4.10
N LEU A 125 23.35 4.96 4.69
CA LEU A 125 23.30 5.75 5.92
C LEU A 125 23.36 4.91 7.21
N LEU A 126 23.45 3.58 7.11
CA LEU A 126 23.48 2.70 8.27
C LEU A 126 24.69 2.99 9.17
N PRO A 127 24.49 3.17 10.49
CA PRO A 127 25.58 3.25 11.45
C PRO A 127 26.43 1.96 11.47
N ALA A 128 27.74 2.08 11.61
CA ALA A 128 28.65 0.93 11.68
C ALA A 128 28.36 -0.03 12.86
N ALA A 129 27.75 0.47 13.93
CA ALA A 129 27.35 -0.30 15.11
C ALA A 129 26.00 -1.03 14.93
N THR A 130 25.37 -0.97 13.76
CA THR A 130 24.06 -1.58 13.54
C THR A 130 24.13 -3.10 13.58
N SER A 131 23.11 -3.73 14.16
CA SER A 131 22.96 -5.19 14.20
C SER A 131 23.03 -5.82 12.80
N PRO A 132 23.81 -6.90 12.60
CA PRO A 132 23.91 -7.59 11.31
C PRO A 132 22.56 -8.02 10.73
N LYS A 133 21.60 -8.37 11.59
CA LYS A 133 20.25 -8.76 11.17
C LYS A 133 19.50 -7.64 10.44
N VAL A 134 19.70 -6.38 10.84
CA VAL A 134 19.07 -5.23 10.19
C VAL A 134 19.68 -5.00 8.82
N CYS A 135 21.01 -5.12 8.71
CA CYS A 135 21.72 -5.04 7.43
C CYS A 135 21.25 -6.13 6.46
N GLU A 136 21.18 -7.38 6.92
CA GLU A 136 20.67 -8.51 6.13
C GLU A 136 19.23 -8.29 5.68
N ALA A 137 18.37 -7.78 6.56
CA ALA A 137 16.97 -7.48 6.23
C ALA A 137 16.84 -6.41 5.13
N LEU A 138 17.62 -5.33 5.20
CA LEU A 138 17.61 -4.26 4.19
C LEU A 138 18.15 -4.78 2.85
N ILE A 139 19.22 -5.57 2.84
CA ILE A 139 19.75 -6.19 1.62
C ILE A 139 18.74 -7.14 1.00
N ALA A 140 18.09 -7.98 1.82
CA ALA A 140 17.04 -8.88 1.36
C ALA A 140 15.84 -8.10 0.78
N CYS A 141 15.48 -6.97 1.41
CA CYS A 141 14.44 -6.07 0.93
C CYS A 141 14.80 -5.47 -0.44
N HIS A 142 16.01 -4.93 -0.57
CA HIS A 142 16.51 -4.36 -1.82
C HIS A 142 16.49 -5.39 -2.96
N ARG A 143 17.04 -6.60 -2.72
CA ARG A 143 17.02 -7.69 -3.69
C ARG A 143 15.60 -8.06 -4.10
N LYS A 144 14.68 -8.10 -3.14
CA LYS A 144 13.29 -8.42 -3.42
C LYS A 144 12.62 -7.37 -4.29
N LEU A 145 12.93 -6.09 -4.09
CA LEU A 145 12.45 -5.00 -4.95
C LEU A 145 13.03 -5.11 -6.36
N SER A 146 14.31 -5.46 -6.50
CA SER A 146 14.92 -5.76 -7.82
C SER A 146 14.18 -6.87 -8.56
N ASP A 147 13.82 -7.97 -7.89
CA ASP A 147 13.03 -9.05 -8.51
C ASP A 147 11.67 -8.58 -9.04
N TYR A 148 11.03 -7.65 -8.32
CA TYR A 148 9.73 -7.11 -8.71
C TYR A 148 9.82 -6.12 -9.86
N LEU A 149 10.84 -5.25 -9.85
CA LEU A 149 11.12 -4.33 -10.96
C LEU A 149 11.41 -5.10 -12.23
N PHE A 150 12.30 -6.10 -12.17
CA PHE A 150 12.57 -6.97 -13.31
C PHE A 150 11.29 -7.57 -13.91
N LYS A 151 10.38 -8.08 -13.07
CA LYS A 151 9.09 -8.64 -13.52
C LYS A 151 8.16 -7.61 -14.15
N ILE A 152 8.23 -6.36 -13.71
CA ILE A 152 7.47 -5.24 -14.29
C ILE A 152 8.04 -4.90 -15.66
N ASP A 153 9.36 -4.84 -15.79
CA ASP A 153 10.06 -4.50 -17.04
C ASP A 153 9.89 -5.57 -18.12
N MET A 154 9.57 -6.82 -17.73
CA MET A 154 9.15 -7.88 -18.66
C MET A 154 7.82 -7.57 -19.38
N SER A 155 7.06 -6.59 -18.92
CA SER A 155 5.77 -6.20 -19.51
C SER A 155 5.76 -4.71 -19.86
N PRO A 156 5.33 -4.32 -21.07
CA PRO A 156 5.35 -2.91 -21.46
C PRO A 156 4.17 -2.12 -20.88
N TYR A 157 3.12 -2.79 -20.37
CA TYR A 157 1.87 -2.15 -19.96
C TYR A 157 1.98 -1.14 -18.82
N PRO A 158 2.80 -1.35 -17.77
CA PRO A 158 3.01 -0.36 -16.72
C PRO A 158 3.61 0.94 -17.27
N ILE A 159 4.62 0.82 -18.15
CA ILE A 159 5.26 1.97 -18.81
C ILE A 159 4.31 2.64 -19.78
N TRP A 160 3.50 1.88 -20.53
CA TRP A 160 2.46 2.45 -21.40
C TRP A 160 1.43 3.27 -20.62
N SER A 161 0.97 2.74 -19.48
CA SER A 161 0.07 3.44 -18.58
C SER A 161 0.71 4.72 -18.03
N MET A 162 2.00 4.66 -17.70
CA MET A 162 2.79 5.82 -17.27
C MET A 162 2.86 6.90 -18.35
N LEU A 163 3.14 6.53 -19.60
CA LEU A 163 3.23 7.44 -20.75
C LEU A 163 1.88 8.07 -21.14
N LEU A 164 0.77 7.44 -20.79
CA LEU A 164 -0.59 7.94 -21.02
C LEU A 164 -1.15 8.72 -19.83
N ASP A 165 -0.41 8.82 -18.73
CA ASP A 165 -0.85 9.55 -17.55
C ASP A 165 -0.59 11.05 -17.75
N PRO A 166 -1.63 11.90 -17.79
CA PRO A 166 -1.45 13.34 -18.02
C PRO A 166 -0.71 14.06 -16.89
N ARG A 167 -0.49 13.40 -15.75
CA ARG A 167 0.31 13.92 -14.64
C ARG A 167 1.81 13.72 -14.86
N ILE A 168 2.20 12.90 -15.82
CA ILE A 168 3.59 12.54 -16.09
C ILE A 168 3.97 13.14 -17.45
N ASN A 169 4.87 14.10 -17.43
CA ASN A 169 5.40 14.70 -18.65
C ASN A 169 6.56 13.84 -19.17
N TYR A 170 6.49 13.48 -20.45
CA TYR A 170 7.52 12.67 -21.09
C TYR A 170 8.90 13.33 -21.08
N LYS A 171 8.99 14.66 -21.22
CA LYS A 171 10.28 15.36 -21.20
C LYS A 171 10.90 15.32 -19.82
N ASP A 172 10.13 15.74 -18.82
CA ASP A 172 10.55 15.76 -17.41
C ASP A 172 10.96 14.35 -16.96
N LEU A 173 10.22 13.31 -17.39
CA LEU A 173 10.57 11.91 -17.13
C LEU A 173 11.95 11.50 -17.70
N LEU A 174 12.30 11.96 -18.89
CA LEU A 174 13.63 11.67 -19.46
C LEU A 174 14.72 12.47 -18.73
N ASP A 175 14.42 13.72 -18.38
CA ASP A 175 15.35 14.63 -17.69
C ASP A 175 15.67 14.13 -16.26
N ASP A 176 14.68 13.57 -15.56
CA ASP A 176 14.85 12.99 -14.22
C ASP A 176 15.77 11.74 -14.23
N HIS A 177 15.85 11.04 -15.36
CA HIS A 177 16.58 9.77 -15.50
C HIS A 177 17.78 9.86 -16.46
N VAL A 178 18.36 11.05 -16.66
CA VAL A 178 19.51 11.28 -17.57
C VAL A 178 20.70 10.35 -17.30
N ASN A 179 20.91 9.96 -16.04
CA ASN A 179 22.03 9.10 -15.63
C ASN A 179 21.72 7.60 -15.76
N GLU A 180 20.52 7.22 -16.18
CA GLU A 180 20.05 5.83 -16.28
C GLU A 180 19.82 5.44 -17.75
N GLU A 181 20.90 5.31 -18.53
CA GLU A 181 20.84 5.06 -19.98
C GLU A 181 19.98 3.85 -20.37
N GLU A 182 20.13 2.72 -19.67
CA GLU A 182 19.34 1.50 -19.91
C GLU A 182 17.83 1.73 -19.69
N LEU A 183 17.46 2.50 -18.66
CA LEU A 183 16.06 2.83 -18.37
C LEU A 183 15.48 3.76 -19.44
N LEU A 184 16.25 4.77 -19.88
CA LEU A 184 15.82 5.69 -20.94
C LEU A 184 15.56 4.95 -22.24
N ASP A 185 16.43 4.00 -22.60
CA ASP A 185 16.26 3.19 -23.80
C ASP A 185 15.05 2.27 -23.70
N HIS A 186 14.83 1.65 -22.53
CA HIS A 186 13.62 0.87 -22.26
C HIS A 186 12.33 1.72 -22.39
N ILE A 187 12.32 2.96 -21.89
CA ILE A 187 11.18 3.88 -21.99
C ILE A 187 10.92 4.26 -23.46
N LYS A 188 11.97 4.57 -24.24
CA LYS A 188 11.84 4.88 -25.68
C LYS A 188 11.31 3.68 -26.45
N ASP A 189 11.77 2.48 -26.15
CA ASP A 189 11.30 1.23 -26.77
C ASP A 189 9.84 0.97 -26.46
N CYS A 190 9.44 1.14 -25.20
CA CYS A 190 8.05 1.05 -24.78
C CYS A 190 7.18 2.07 -25.52
N LYS A 191 7.64 3.31 -25.72
CA LYS A 191 6.92 4.31 -26.50
C LYS A 191 6.71 3.89 -27.96
N ARG A 192 7.75 3.38 -28.64
CA ARG A 192 7.64 2.86 -30.02
C ARG A 192 6.65 1.69 -30.10
N SER A 193 6.69 0.81 -29.11
CA SER A 193 5.78 -0.34 -29.00
C SER A 193 4.33 0.10 -28.74
N LEU A 194 4.13 1.14 -27.92
CA LEU A 194 2.82 1.74 -27.66
C LEU A 194 2.21 2.34 -28.94
N GLU A 195 2.99 3.09 -29.70
CA GLU A 195 2.56 3.68 -30.98
C GLU A 195 2.16 2.59 -32.00
N SER A 196 2.94 1.52 -32.06
CA SER A 196 2.64 0.35 -32.89
C SER A 196 1.34 -0.34 -32.44
N HIS A 197 1.16 -0.54 -31.13
CA HIS A 197 -0.05 -1.13 -30.56
C HIS A 197 -1.30 -0.27 -30.80
N TYR A 198 -1.19 1.05 -30.62
CA TYR A 198 -2.27 1.99 -30.92
C TYR A 198 -2.69 1.89 -32.39
N THR A 199 -1.71 1.90 -33.31
CA THR A 199 -1.96 1.83 -34.74
C THR A 199 -2.63 0.52 -35.15
N ALA A 200 -2.19 -0.61 -34.58
CA ALA A 200 -2.75 -1.93 -34.90
C ALA A 200 -4.17 -2.15 -34.34
N PHE A 201 -4.45 -1.68 -33.11
CA PHE A 201 -5.66 -2.09 -32.39
C PHE A 201 -6.70 -0.98 -32.19
N TYR A 202 -6.31 0.29 -32.24
CA TYR A 202 -7.17 1.43 -31.88
C TYR A 202 -7.36 2.44 -33.02
N ALA A 203 -6.40 2.59 -33.94
CA ALA A 203 -6.56 3.46 -35.09
C ALA A 203 -7.77 3.02 -35.95
N GLY A 204 -8.63 3.98 -36.31
CA GLY A 204 -9.81 3.73 -37.16
C GLY A 204 -11.02 3.04 -36.50
N LYS A 205 -10.97 2.66 -35.21
CA LYS A 205 -12.11 2.02 -34.53
C LYS A 205 -12.94 3.03 -33.72
N VAL A 206 -14.21 3.20 -34.07
CA VAL A 206 -15.17 3.97 -33.26
C VAL A 206 -15.82 3.05 -32.23
N SER A 207 -15.43 3.16 -30.95
CA SER A 207 -16.04 2.41 -29.85
C SER A 207 -17.14 3.22 -29.15
N SER A 208 -18.22 2.57 -28.71
CA SER A 208 -19.38 3.21 -28.07
C SER A 208 -19.27 3.38 -26.55
N ILE A 209 -18.22 2.85 -25.90
CA ILE A 209 -18.13 2.74 -24.43
C ILE A 209 -17.65 4.04 -23.78
N THR A 210 -18.32 4.49 -22.70
CA THR A 210 -18.27 5.89 -22.22
C THR A 210 -17.39 6.21 -21.01
N LYS A 211 -16.89 5.22 -20.27
CA LYS A 211 -16.18 5.48 -18.99
C LYS A 211 -14.66 5.39 -19.15
N ALA A 212 -13.99 6.53 -19.24
CA ALA A 212 -12.53 6.67 -19.17
C ALA A 212 -12.12 7.47 -17.91
N PRO A 213 -10.84 7.45 -17.47
CA PRO A 213 -10.36 8.33 -16.41
C PRO A 213 -10.78 9.78 -16.68
N GLN A 214 -11.13 10.54 -15.65
CA GLN A 214 -11.83 11.84 -15.77
C GLN A 214 -11.19 12.78 -16.80
N TRP A 215 -9.85 12.90 -16.80
CA TRP A 215 -9.11 13.73 -17.75
C TRP A 215 -9.28 13.26 -19.21
N TRP A 216 -9.17 11.96 -19.46
CA TRP A 216 -9.37 11.34 -20.79
C TRP A 216 -10.84 11.37 -21.22
N GLY A 217 -11.77 11.23 -20.26
CA GLY A 217 -13.20 11.39 -20.50
C GLY A 217 -13.57 12.79 -20.99
N ALA A 218 -13.01 13.83 -20.36
CA ALA A 218 -13.23 15.23 -20.76
C ALA A 218 -12.68 15.55 -22.17
N ARG A 219 -11.62 14.87 -22.60
CA ARG A 219 -10.95 15.08 -23.90
C ARG A 219 -11.30 14.04 -24.95
N ARG A 220 -12.28 13.17 -24.70
CA ARG A 220 -12.69 12.11 -25.62
C ARG A 220 -13.09 12.63 -27.00
N ALA A 221 -13.68 13.83 -27.08
CA ALA A 221 -14.02 14.45 -28.36
C ALA A 221 -12.78 14.80 -29.20
N GLN A 222 -11.67 15.19 -28.54
CA GLN A 222 -10.39 15.52 -29.19
C GLN A 222 -9.58 14.26 -29.50
N PHE A 223 -9.63 13.26 -28.61
CA PHE A 223 -8.82 12.05 -28.71
C PHE A 223 -9.68 10.78 -28.49
N PRO A 224 -10.59 10.44 -29.42
CA PRO A 224 -11.57 9.37 -29.20
C PRO A 224 -10.90 8.02 -28.97
N ASN A 225 -9.96 7.63 -29.84
CA ASN A 225 -9.37 6.30 -29.79
C ASN A 225 -8.29 6.17 -28.71
N LEU A 226 -7.53 7.24 -28.47
CA LEU A 226 -6.51 7.28 -27.42
C LEU A 226 -7.14 7.23 -26.03
N SER A 227 -8.29 7.87 -25.84
CA SER A 227 -9.04 7.78 -24.57
C SER A 227 -9.46 6.35 -24.22
N TYR A 228 -9.66 5.47 -25.21
CA TYR A 228 -9.97 4.06 -24.98
C TYR A 228 -8.75 3.25 -24.58
N LEU A 229 -7.63 3.44 -25.27
CA LEU A 229 -6.37 2.80 -24.90
C LEU A 229 -5.96 3.21 -23.48
N ALA A 230 -6.07 4.50 -23.17
CA ALA A 230 -5.83 5.01 -21.83
C ALA A 230 -6.79 4.38 -20.81
N ARG A 231 -8.09 4.26 -21.09
CA ARG A 231 -9.02 3.54 -20.21
C ARG A 231 -8.57 2.11 -19.94
N ASP A 232 -8.27 1.34 -20.99
CA ASP A 232 -8.00 -0.09 -20.86
C ASP A 232 -6.74 -0.35 -20.03
N LEU A 233 -5.72 0.50 -20.17
CA LEU A 233 -4.49 0.41 -19.38
C LEU A 233 -4.64 1.01 -17.97
N MET A 234 -5.22 2.21 -17.86
CA MET A 234 -5.29 2.96 -16.61
C MET A 234 -6.38 2.47 -15.66
N SER A 235 -7.29 1.60 -16.10
CA SER A 235 -8.29 0.94 -15.25
C SER A 235 -7.73 -0.27 -14.51
N ILE A 236 -6.53 -0.73 -14.88
CA ILE A 236 -5.84 -1.79 -14.16
C ILE A 236 -5.47 -1.23 -12.77
N PRO A 237 -5.78 -1.91 -11.67
CA PRO A 237 -5.31 -1.50 -10.35
C PRO A 237 -3.84 -1.87 -10.18
N GLY A 238 -3.04 -0.98 -9.62
CA GLY A 238 -1.63 -1.25 -9.29
C GLY A 238 -1.45 -2.25 -8.15
N SER A 239 -2.50 -2.57 -7.39
CA SER A 239 -2.46 -3.58 -6.32
C SER A 239 -3.78 -4.35 -6.18
N ALA A 240 -3.69 -5.58 -5.66
CA ALA A 240 -4.85 -6.40 -5.32
C ALA A 240 -5.54 -5.95 -4.01
N VAL A 241 -4.95 -5.00 -3.26
CA VAL A 241 -5.41 -4.61 -1.92
C VAL A 241 -6.85 -4.11 -1.91
N ALA A 242 -7.27 -3.38 -2.95
CA ALA A 242 -8.64 -2.91 -3.10
C ALA A 242 -9.65 -4.07 -3.12
N VAL A 243 -9.32 -5.12 -3.87
CA VAL A 243 -10.16 -6.33 -4.02
C VAL A 243 -10.12 -7.14 -2.74
N GLU A 244 -8.95 -7.32 -2.12
CA GLU A 244 -8.80 -7.99 -0.83
C GLU A 244 -9.60 -7.30 0.27
N ARG A 245 -9.71 -5.97 0.27
CA ARG A 245 -10.53 -5.22 1.24
C ARG A 245 -12.00 -5.61 1.13
N ILE A 246 -12.52 -5.72 -0.09
CA ILE A 246 -13.89 -6.17 -0.35
C ILE A 246 -14.08 -7.61 0.17
N PHE A 247 -13.17 -8.52 -0.17
CA PHE A 247 -13.22 -9.91 0.31
C PHE A 247 -13.08 -10.05 1.83
N SER A 248 -12.27 -9.20 2.46
CA SER A 248 -12.10 -9.22 3.92
C SER A 248 -13.40 -8.86 4.64
N SER A 249 -14.18 -7.93 4.08
CA SER A 249 -15.53 -7.60 4.55
C SER A 249 -16.57 -8.68 4.23
N GLY A 250 -16.20 -9.66 3.40
CA GLY A 250 -17.01 -10.84 3.12
C GLY A 250 -17.11 -11.78 4.32
N ARG A 251 -16.19 -11.72 5.29
CA ARG A 251 -16.33 -12.46 6.57
C ARG A 251 -17.59 -12.04 7.36
N ASP A 252 -18.04 -10.80 7.19
CA ASP A 252 -19.28 -10.33 7.81
C ASP A 252 -20.51 -10.85 7.06
N VAL A 253 -20.38 -11.13 5.76
CA VAL A 253 -21.45 -11.65 4.90
C VAL A 253 -21.57 -13.17 5.02
N ILE A 254 -20.45 -13.86 5.17
CA ILE A 254 -20.35 -15.30 5.31
C ILE A 254 -20.02 -15.59 6.77
N SER A 255 -21.05 -15.70 7.62
CA SER A 255 -20.81 -16.02 9.04
C SER A 255 -20.13 -17.40 9.16
N LEU A 256 -19.14 -17.52 10.04
CA LEU A 256 -18.38 -18.76 10.27
C LEU A 256 -19.25 -19.93 10.79
N ARG A 257 -20.48 -19.66 11.27
CA ARG A 257 -21.34 -20.66 11.92
C ARG A 257 -22.72 -20.88 11.28
N ARG A 258 -23.10 -20.12 10.25
CA ARG A 258 -24.37 -20.28 9.51
C ARG A 258 -24.19 -19.87 8.05
N ALA A 259 -23.64 -20.74 7.22
CA ALA A 259 -23.44 -20.48 5.79
C ALA A 259 -24.05 -21.59 4.93
N SER A 260 -25.34 -21.45 4.59
CA SER A 260 -26.00 -22.21 3.51
C SER A 260 -26.31 -21.29 2.31
N LEU A 261 -25.42 -20.33 2.05
CA LEU A 261 -25.56 -19.42 0.92
C LEU A 261 -24.89 -20.04 -0.31
N LYS A 262 -25.58 -20.03 -1.44
CA LYS A 262 -24.99 -20.42 -2.72
C LYS A 262 -23.93 -19.38 -3.15
N PRO A 263 -22.89 -19.79 -3.90
CA PRO A 263 -21.85 -18.88 -4.38
C PRO A 263 -22.41 -17.64 -5.12
N ASP A 264 -23.46 -17.81 -5.92
CA ASP A 264 -24.11 -16.69 -6.63
C ASP A 264 -24.79 -15.68 -5.70
N THR A 265 -25.39 -16.17 -4.61
CA THR A 265 -26.00 -15.31 -3.59
C THR A 265 -24.92 -14.52 -2.86
N ILE A 266 -23.80 -15.14 -2.52
CA ILE A 266 -22.64 -14.48 -1.90
C ILE A 266 -22.11 -13.38 -2.83
N ARG A 267 -21.88 -13.69 -4.11
CA ARG A 267 -21.44 -12.71 -5.11
C ARG A 267 -22.38 -11.52 -5.20
N THR A 268 -23.68 -11.77 -5.27
CA THR A 268 -24.70 -10.72 -5.36
C THR A 268 -24.70 -9.83 -4.12
N LEU A 269 -24.66 -10.43 -2.93
CA LEU A 269 -24.60 -9.68 -1.66
C LEU A 269 -23.35 -8.81 -1.57
N MET A 270 -22.18 -9.33 -1.97
CA MET A 270 -20.94 -8.57 -1.98
C MET A 270 -21.00 -7.37 -2.93
N LEU A 271 -21.55 -7.57 -4.14
CA LEU A 271 -21.71 -6.49 -5.13
C LEU A 271 -22.69 -5.41 -4.67
N VAL A 272 -23.83 -5.81 -4.09
CA VAL A 272 -24.85 -4.88 -3.57
C VAL A 272 -24.28 -4.09 -2.40
N LYS A 273 -23.62 -4.74 -1.43
CA LYS A 273 -22.95 -4.08 -0.29
C LYS A 273 -21.95 -3.04 -0.77
N GLN A 274 -21.12 -3.38 -1.76
CA GLN A 274 -20.14 -2.44 -2.31
C GLN A 274 -20.80 -1.26 -3.03
N ARG A 275 -21.86 -1.49 -3.79
CA ARG A 275 -22.61 -0.40 -4.45
C ARG A 275 -23.30 0.54 -3.47
N LEU A 276 -23.94 -0.02 -2.44
CA LEU A 276 -24.57 0.78 -1.38
C LEU A 276 -23.54 1.64 -0.65
N ARG A 277 -22.36 1.09 -0.37
CA ARG A 277 -21.25 1.85 0.23
C ARG A 277 -20.81 3.02 -0.64
N LEU A 278 -20.61 2.79 -1.94
CA LEU A 278 -20.22 3.87 -2.87
C LEU A 278 -21.31 4.94 -3.00
N ALA A 279 -22.58 4.54 -3.02
CA ALA A 279 -23.70 5.47 -3.04
C ALA A 279 -23.76 6.30 -1.74
N TRP A 280 -23.55 5.66 -0.58
CA TRP A 280 -23.49 6.33 0.71
C TRP A 280 -22.33 7.32 0.80
N GLU A 281 -21.13 6.94 0.35
CA GLU A 281 -19.96 7.83 0.29
C GLU A 281 -20.23 9.02 -0.64
N ALA A 282 -20.87 8.81 -1.80
CA ALA A 282 -21.24 9.90 -2.70
C ALA A 282 -22.29 10.85 -2.10
N VAL A 283 -23.25 10.32 -1.33
CA VAL A 283 -24.25 11.13 -0.62
C VAL A 283 -23.58 11.97 0.47
N LYS A 284 -22.64 11.39 1.23
CA LYS A 284 -21.84 12.13 2.23
C LYS A 284 -21.01 13.24 1.60
N ASP A 285 -20.35 12.97 0.48
CA ASP A 285 -19.57 13.98 -0.25
C ASP A 285 -20.44 15.17 -0.70
N VAL A 286 -21.76 14.97 -0.89
CA VAL A 286 -22.73 16.02 -1.27
C VAL A 286 -23.33 16.73 -0.07
N LEU A 287 -23.62 16.02 1.03
CA LEU A 287 -24.29 16.57 2.20
C LEU A 287 -23.33 17.29 3.18
N GLY A 288 -22.02 17.04 3.09
CA GLY A 288 -21.08 17.49 4.11
C GLY A 288 -21.21 16.68 5.40
N ASP A 289 -20.22 16.77 6.29
CA ASP A 289 -20.18 16.03 7.57
C ASP A 289 -21.09 16.67 8.67
N ASP A 290 -22.26 17.21 8.29
CA ASP A 290 -23.26 17.75 9.21
C ASP A 290 -24.35 16.72 9.57
#